data_AF-A0A8T7KJN0-F1
#
_entry.id   AF-A0A8T7KJN0-F1
#
_cell.length_a   1.000
_cell.length_b   1.000
_cell.length_c   1.000
_cell.angle_alpha   90.00
_cell.angle_beta   90.00
_cell.angle_gamma   90.00
#
_symmetry.space_group_name_H-M   'P 1'
#
loop_
_entity.id
_entity.type
_entity.pdbx_description
1 polymer ?
#
loop_
_entity_poly.entity_id
_entity_poly.type
_entity_poly.pdbx_seq_one_letter_code
_entity_poly.pdbx_strand_id
1 'polypeptide(L)'
;MAQEAYGAGTAPDRPSAPAISIAAYDREAAYAIVRDWTAQHLLQELRAGRFGARLSAQHAQELEAHLRAWGQRALGVMPLRDALLVDERRGRRVFALLCVALTTARVPVPPGPAATLPPAPADLAALPADLAATPALVEAASAGLTLATQRAADEFPFPADLDALVAPPPRRVQASATSFEQPTGWRRRIAILLVAGGVLLLALPLLGGTIPEHPAGLPLALLTLGLLVGIRAGWAGYAGSLCIWLVANLPGFRHGIALTALWPALPLLVVGLLLLSVDGRIRAMWRWIRRRG
;
A
#
# COMPACT_ATOMS: atom_id res chain seq x y z
N MET A 1 -39.24 71.62 36.66
CA MET A 1 -38.08 72.02 35.83
C MET A 1 -37.03 70.93 35.93
N ALA A 2 -36.35 70.61 34.82
CA ALA A 2 -35.43 69.48 34.55
C ALA A 2 -36.17 68.17 34.21
N GLN A 3 -36.44 67.80 32.94
CA GLN A 3 -35.70 67.80 31.67
C GLN A 3 -34.74 66.60 31.51
N GLU A 4 -35.30 65.60 30.84
CA GLU A 4 -34.75 64.52 30.01
C GLU A 4 -33.22 64.29 29.96
N ALA A 5 -32.82 63.06 30.30
CA ALA A 5 -31.62 62.42 29.77
C ALA A 5 -32.02 61.08 29.15
N TYR A 6 -32.42 61.13 27.88
CA TYR A 6 -32.67 59.98 27.03
C TYR A 6 -31.31 59.32 26.73
N GLY A 7 -31.08 58.13 27.30
CA GLY A 7 -29.89 57.34 27.05
C GLY A 7 -29.79 56.99 25.57
N ALA A 8 -28.72 57.48 24.92
CA ALA A 8 -28.33 57.04 23.59
C ALA A 8 -28.03 55.55 23.64
N GLY A 9 -28.93 54.75 23.06
CA GLY A 9 -28.70 53.34 22.80
C GLY A 9 -27.47 53.20 21.91
N THR A 10 -26.44 52.55 22.44
CA THR A 10 -25.35 51.97 21.65
C THR A 10 -25.98 51.06 20.60
N ALA A 11 -25.90 51.48 19.34
CA ALA A 11 -26.33 50.67 18.20
C ALA A 11 -25.61 49.31 18.26
N PRO A 12 -26.32 48.20 18.02
CA PRO A 12 -25.69 46.88 17.97
C PRO A 12 -24.67 46.86 16.83
N ASP A 13 -23.49 46.34 17.14
CA ASP A 13 -22.44 45.92 16.21
C ASP A 13 -23.07 45.38 14.93
N ARG A 14 -22.88 46.09 13.80
CA ARG A 14 -23.21 45.51 12.51
C ARG A 14 -22.33 44.26 12.37
N PRO A 15 -22.90 43.07 12.07
CA PRO A 15 -22.10 41.91 11.75
C PRO A 15 -21.20 42.29 10.57
N SER A 16 -19.88 42.29 10.79
CA SER A 16 -18.91 42.44 9.73
C SER A 16 -19.23 41.39 8.66
N ALA A 17 -19.46 41.83 7.42
CA ALA A 17 -19.77 40.94 6.33
C ALA A 17 -18.70 39.83 6.26
N PRO A 18 -19.07 38.56 6.00
CA PRO A 18 -18.11 37.48 5.93
C PRO A 18 -17.06 37.82 4.86
N ALA A 19 -15.79 37.85 5.26
CA ALA A 19 -14.69 38.17 4.37
C ALA A 19 -14.54 37.04 3.34
N ILE A 20 -14.99 37.30 2.11
CA ILE A 20 -14.84 36.36 1.00
C ILE A 20 -13.35 36.33 0.60
N SER A 21 -12.84 35.15 0.29
CA SER A 21 -11.47 34.97 -0.20
C SER A 21 -11.43 34.02 -1.39
N ILE A 22 -10.39 34.14 -2.20
CA ILE A 22 -10.05 33.16 -3.24
C ILE A 22 -8.87 32.35 -2.73
N ALA A 23 -9.05 31.04 -2.65
CA ALA A 23 -7.98 30.11 -2.32
C ALA A 23 -7.51 29.38 -3.58
N ALA A 24 -6.19 29.33 -3.74
CA ALA A 24 -5.55 28.46 -4.71
C ALA A 24 -5.12 27.16 -4.03
N TYR A 25 -5.56 26.02 -4.56
CA TYR A 25 -5.30 24.71 -3.98
C TYR A 25 -4.98 23.66 -5.04
N ASP A 26 -4.23 22.64 -4.63
CA ASP A 26 -3.86 21.53 -5.50
C ASP A 26 -4.99 20.49 -5.55
N ARG A 27 -5.90 20.68 -6.52
CA ARG A 27 -7.04 19.78 -6.72
C ARG A 27 -6.60 18.41 -7.21
N GLU A 28 -5.60 18.33 -8.08
CA GLU A 28 -5.08 17.06 -8.62
C GLU A 28 -4.47 16.21 -7.50
N ALA A 29 -3.73 16.81 -6.57
CA ALA A 29 -3.23 16.10 -5.39
C ALA A 29 -4.37 15.63 -4.48
N ALA A 30 -5.40 16.46 -4.26
CA ALA A 30 -6.57 16.05 -3.49
C ALA A 30 -7.28 14.85 -4.13
N TYR A 31 -7.45 14.88 -5.46
CA TYR A 31 -8.06 13.82 -6.24
C TYR A 31 -7.21 12.54 -6.21
N ALA A 32 -5.89 12.66 -6.33
CA ALA A 32 -4.98 11.53 -6.20
C ALA A 32 -5.08 10.87 -4.82
N ILE A 33 -5.16 11.65 -3.74
CA ILE A 33 -5.38 11.11 -2.39
C ILE A 33 -6.72 10.37 -2.31
N VAL A 34 -7.81 10.98 -2.78
CA VAL A 34 -9.15 10.36 -2.76
C VAL A 34 -9.20 9.06 -3.58
N ARG A 35 -8.55 9.06 -4.75
CA ARG A 35 -8.50 7.92 -5.68
C ARG A 35 -7.65 6.77 -5.14
N ASP A 36 -6.45 7.08 -4.63
CA ASP A 36 -5.42 6.07 -4.40
C ASP A 36 -5.36 5.60 -2.94
N TRP A 37 -5.93 6.36 -1.99
CA TRP A 37 -5.76 6.08 -0.56
C TRP A 37 -7.03 5.50 0.07
N THR A 38 -6.81 4.83 1.20
CA THR A 38 -7.87 4.37 2.11
C THR A 38 -8.00 5.34 3.28
N ALA A 39 -9.12 5.32 3.99
CA ALA A 39 -9.30 6.14 5.19
C ALA A 39 -8.20 5.85 6.25
N GLN A 40 -7.77 4.59 6.35
CA GLN A 40 -6.69 4.18 7.25
C GLN A 40 -5.32 4.70 6.81
N HIS A 41 -5.03 4.69 5.51
CA HIS A 41 -3.77 5.24 4.98
C HIS A 41 -3.69 6.74 5.22
N LEU A 42 -4.78 7.48 4.95
CA LEU A 42 -4.82 8.92 5.24
C LEU A 42 -4.63 9.21 6.73
N LEU A 43 -5.21 8.39 7.62
CA LEU A 43 -5.01 8.52 9.07
C LEU A 43 -3.54 8.27 9.46
N GLN A 44 -2.87 7.31 8.84
CA GLN A 44 -1.45 7.05 9.08
C GLN A 44 -0.56 8.22 8.63
N GLU A 45 -0.80 8.76 7.44
CA GLU A 45 -0.05 9.91 6.91
C GLU A 45 -0.29 11.18 7.74
N LEU A 46 -1.51 11.37 8.26
CA LEU A 46 -1.82 12.45 9.20
C LEU A 46 -1.01 12.34 10.49
N ARG A 47 -0.94 11.13 11.08
CA ARG A 47 -0.13 10.87 12.29
C ARG A 47 1.37 10.92 12.04
N ALA A 48 1.81 10.56 10.84
CA ALA A 48 3.19 10.72 10.40
C ALA A 48 3.58 12.20 10.17
N GLY A 49 2.62 13.12 10.29
CA GLY A 49 2.87 14.55 10.17
C GLY A 49 3.03 15.04 8.73
N ARG A 50 2.55 14.28 7.73
CA ARG A 50 2.70 14.65 6.30
C ARG A 50 2.13 16.02 5.96
N PHE A 51 1.03 16.40 6.61
CA PHE A 51 0.40 17.69 6.40
C PHE A 51 1.04 18.82 7.24
N GLY A 52 1.92 18.49 8.18
CA GLY A 52 2.72 19.45 8.96
C GLY A 52 1.92 20.64 9.48
N ALA A 53 2.46 21.84 9.30
CA ALA A 53 1.83 23.11 9.68
C ALA A 53 0.70 23.57 8.72
N ARG A 54 0.39 22.81 7.65
CA ARG A 54 -0.66 23.18 6.69
C ARG A 54 -2.06 22.95 7.24
N LEU A 55 -2.19 22.11 8.27
CA LEU A 55 -3.41 21.93 9.06
C LEU A 55 -3.20 22.49 10.46
N SER A 56 -4.19 23.24 10.96
CA SER A 56 -4.22 23.60 12.38
C SER A 56 -4.42 22.35 13.23
N ALA A 57 -4.01 22.41 14.51
CA ALA A 57 -4.20 21.28 15.42
C ALA A 57 -5.68 20.86 15.54
N GLN A 58 -6.59 21.84 15.53
CA GLN A 58 -8.04 21.60 15.55
C GLN A 58 -8.51 20.88 14.28
N HIS A 59 -8.08 21.34 13.10
CA HIS A 59 -8.44 20.69 11.83
C HIS A 59 -7.86 19.28 11.72
N ALA A 60 -6.63 19.05 12.21
CA ALA A 60 -6.02 17.73 12.24
C ALA A 60 -6.79 16.77 13.17
N GLN A 61 -7.19 17.24 14.36
CA GLN A 61 -8.00 16.44 15.29
C GLN A 61 -9.37 16.10 14.70
N GLU A 62 -10.02 17.06 14.04
CA GLU A 62 -11.30 16.86 13.37
C GLU A 62 -11.21 15.83 12.24
N LEU A 63 -10.19 15.96 11.39
CA LEU A 63 -9.92 15.00 10.32
C LEU A 63 -9.69 13.59 10.89
N GLU A 64 -8.85 13.46 11.92
CA GLU A 64 -8.61 12.18 12.59
C GLU A 64 -9.91 11.57 13.15
N ALA A 65 -10.77 12.38 13.78
CA ALA A 65 -12.04 11.90 14.32
C ALA A 65 -12.95 11.32 13.23
N HIS A 66 -13.07 12.00 12.08
CA HIS A 66 -13.84 11.50 10.95
C HIS A 66 -13.29 10.19 10.38
N LEU A 67 -11.97 10.10 10.20
CA LEU A 67 -11.31 8.90 9.66
C LEU A 67 -11.44 7.70 10.61
N ARG A 68 -11.29 7.91 11.93
CA ARG A 68 -11.49 6.86 12.93
C ARG A 68 -12.94 6.34 12.93
N ALA A 69 -13.91 7.26 12.88
CA ALA A 69 -15.32 6.89 12.89
C ALA A 69 -15.75 6.11 11.64
N TRP A 70 -15.08 6.34 10.51
CA TRP A 70 -15.20 5.51 9.31
C TRP A 70 -14.55 4.14 9.48
N GLY A 71 -13.33 4.08 10.00
CA GLY A 71 -12.64 2.82 10.28
C GLY A 71 -13.40 1.90 11.24
N GLN A 72 -14.11 2.44 12.23
CA GLN A 72 -14.93 1.66 13.17
C GLN A 72 -16.17 1.03 12.54
N ARG A 73 -16.70 1.60 11.45
CA ARG A 73 -17.91 1.11 10.77
C ARG A 73 -17.60 0.19 9.59
N ALA A 74 -16.37 0.22 9.08
CA ALA A 74 -15.98 -0.59 7.93
C ALA A 74 -15.73 -2.05 8.34
N LEU A 75 -16.32 -2.99 7.60
CA LEU A 75 -16.08 -4.44 7.74
C LEU A 75 -14.78 -4.91 7.02
N GLY A 76 -13.94 -3.97 6.61
CA GLY A 76 -12.74 -4.24 5.82
C GLY A 76 -12.01 -2.96 5.39
N VAL A 77 -11.10 -3.08 4.42
CA VAL A 77 -10.40 -1.94 3.85
C VAL A 77 -11.38 -1.07 3.08
N MET A 78 -11.54 0.20 3.50
CA MET A 78 -12.44 1.15 2.86
C MET A 78 -11.64 2.21 2.08
N PRO A 79 -11.74 2.23 0.74
CA PRO A 79 -11.22 3.32 -0.09
C PRO A 79 -11.79 4.66 0.35
N LEU A 80 -10.99 5.71 0.26
CA LEU A 80 -11.41 7.04 0.70
C LEU A 80 -12.57 7.57 -0.16
N ARG A 81 -12.51 7.37 -1.48
CA ARG A 81 -13.64 7.63 -2.40
C ARG A 81 -14.95 7.03 -1.89
N ASP A 82 -14.96 5.74 -1.57
CA ASP A 82 -16.18 5.04 -1.15
C ASP A 82 -16.69 5.57 0.19
N ALA A 83 -15.78 5.92 1.11
CA ALA A 83 -16.15 6.55 2.37
C ALA A 83 -16.83 7.92 2.17
N LEU A 84 -16.37 8.70 1.21
CA LEU A 84 -16.95 10.00 0.83
C LEU A 84 -18.33 9.84 0.19
N LEU A 85 -18.55 8.78 -0.58
CA LEU A 85 -19.84 8.46 -1.21
C LEU A 85 -20.89 7.97 -0.20
N VAL A 86 -20.48 7.17 0.79
CA VAL A 86 -21.40 6.58 1.78
C VAL A 86 -21.93 7.62 2.78
N ASP A 87 -21.11 8.58 3.19
CA ASP A 87 -21.49 9.64 4.14
C ASP A 87 -21.09 11.00 3.56
N GLU A 88 -21.93 11.54 2.67
CA GLU A 88 -21.63 12.77 1.92
C GLU A 88 -21.39 13.97 2.85
N ARG A 89 -22.16 14.10 3.95
CA ARG A 89 -22.00 15.23 4.88
C ARG A 89 -20.62 15.20 5.54
N ARG A 90 -20.18 14.04 6.01
CA ARG A 90 -18.83 13.88 6.56
C ARG A 90 -17.76 13.94 5.46
N GLY A 91 -18.07 13.38 4.30
CA GLY A 91 -17.23 13.37 3.11
C GLY A 91 -16.86 14.79 2.66
N ARG A 92 -17.86 15.68 2.58
CA ARG A 92 -17.67 17.10 2.30
C ARG A 92 -16.70 17.75 3.29
N ARG A 93 -16.85 17.44 4.59
CA ARG A 93 -15.95 17.98 5.61
C ARG A 93 -14.53 17.46 5.47
N VAL A 94 -14.35 16.16 5.29
CA VAL A 94 -13.02 15.55 5.09
C VAL A 94 -12.35 16.09 3.84
N PHE A 95 -13.09 16.20 2.73
CA PHE A 95 -12.57 16.75 1.49
C PHE A 95 -12.16 18.21 1.65
N ALA A 96 -12.98 19.03 2.31
CA ALA A 96 -12.64 20.40 2.64
C ALA A 96 -11.34 20.51 3.45
N LEU A 97 -11.17 19.67 4.49
CA LEU A 97 -9.95 19.65 5.31
C LEU A 97 -8.71 19.22 4.49
N LEU A 98 -8.87 18.29 3.53
CA LEU A 98 -7.81 17.96 2.58
C LEU A 98 -7.44 19.15 1.69
N CYS A 99 -8.44 19.88 1.17
CA CYS A 99 -8.20 21.07 0.36
C CYS A 99 -7.54 22.20 1.16
N VAL A 100 -7.91 22.40 2.44
CA VAL A 100 -7.21 23.31 3.35
C VAL A 100 -5.73 22.95 3.42
N ALA A 101 -5.41 21.66 3.62
CA ALA A 101 -4.03 21.18 3.73
C ALA A 101 -3.21 21.32 2.43
N LEU A 102 -3.90 21.46 1.29
CA LEU A 102 -3.33 21.58 -0.06
C LEU A 102 -3.47 23.00 -0.64
N THR A 103 -3.89 23.97 0.18
CA THR A 103 -3.96 25.38 -0.21
C THR A 103 -2.57 25.99 -0.17
N THR A 104 -2.20 26.73 -1.21
CA THR A 104 -0.88 27.38 -1.35
C THR A 104 -0.97 28.90 -1.18
N ALA A 105 -2.07 29.51 -1.62
CA ALA A 105 -2.29 30.94 -1.52
C ALA A 105 -3.75 31.23 -1.19
N ARG A 106 -3.97 32.32 -0.45
CA ARG A 106 -5.30 32.86 -0.16
C ARG A 106 -5.27 34.36 -0.33
N VAL A 107 -6.19 34.89 -1.13
CA VAL A 107 -6.31 36.30 -1.43
C VAL A 107 -7.69 36.80 -0.96
N PRO A 108 -7.77 37.83 -0.10
CA PRO A 108 -9.06 38.40 0.28
C PRO A 108 -9.70 39.12 -0.91
N VAL A 109 -11.01 38.94 -1.08
CA VAL A 109 -11.79 39.61 -2.13
C VAL A 109 -12.27 40.95 -1.59
N PRO A 110 -12.00 42.07 -2.28
CA PRO A 110 -12.59 43.36 -1.95
C PRO A 110 -14.13 43.30 -2.03
N PRO A 111 -14.86 44.12 -1.25
CA PRO A 111 -16.32 44.06 -1.18
C PRO A 111 -17.03 44.41 -2.49
N GLY A 112 -16.40 45.17 -3.38
CA GLY A 112 -16.97 45.52 -4.70
C GLY A 112 -17.21 44.30 -5.62
N PRO A 113 -16.18 43.50 -5.95
CA PRO A 113 -16.32 42.33 -6.81
C PRO A 113 -17.00 41.11 -6.17
N ALA A 114 -17.29 41.12 -4.87
CA ALA A 114 -17.87 39.98 -4.15
C ALA A 114 -19.17 39.44 -4.78
N ALA A 115 -19.99 40.30 -5.38
CA ALA A 115 -21.27 39.92 -6.00
C ALA A 115 -21.12 39.33 -7.41
N THR A 116 -19.98 39.53 -8.08
CA THR A 116 -19.73 39.11 -9.46
C THR A 116 -18.77 37.92 -9.56
N LEU A 117 -18.45 37.28 -8.43
CA LEU A 117 -17.56 36.13 -8.42
C LEU A 117 -18.20 34.91 -9.10
N PRO A 118 -17.45 34.20 -9.96
CA PRO A 118 -17.93 32.96 -10.56
C PRO A 118 -18.13 31.86 -9.51
N PRO A 119 -18.99 30.85 -9.81
CA PRO A 119 -19.09 29.66 -8.98
C PRO A 119 -17.76 28.92 -8.92
N ALA A 120 -17.47 28.29 -7.77
CA ALA A 120 -16.26 27.47 -7.60
C ALA A 120 -16.50 26.03 -8.14
N PRO A 121 -15.47 25.36 -8.70
CA PRO A 121 -14.13 25.89 -9.01
C PRO A 121 -14.17 26.89 -10.18
N ALA A 122 -13.26 27.87 -10.16
CA ALA A 122 -13.21 28.94 -11.16
C ALA A 122 -11.84 29.03 -11.83
N ASP A 123 -11.84 29.43 -13.11
CA ASP A 123 -10.62 29.75 -13.85
C ASP A 123 -10.17 31.19 -13.57
N LEU A 124 -8.85 31.44 -13.64
CA LEU A 124 -8.28 32.77 -13.46
C LEU A 124 -8.91 33.80 -14.42
N ALA A 125 -9.17 33.39 -15.66
CA ALA A 125 -9.76 34.24 -16.70
C ALA A 125 -11.23 34.61 -16.44
N ALA A 126 -11.94 33.85 -15.58
CA ALA A 126 -13.31 34.12 -15.21
C ALA A 126 -13.42 35.07 -14.00
N LEU A 127 -12.30 35.41 -13.36
CA LEU A 127 -12.27 36.34 -12.23
C LEU A 127 -12.32 37.81 -12.70
N PRO A 128 -12.85 38.73 -11.88
CA PRO A 128 -12.73 40.17 -12.11
C PRO A 128 -11.28 40.59 -12.35
N ALA A 129 -11.06 41.55 -13.26
CA ALA A 129 -9.72 41.93 -13.74
C ALA A 129 -8.73 42.24 -12.60
N ASP A 130 -9.18 42.95 -11.56
CA ASP A 130 -8.35 43.30 -10.40
C ASP A 130 -7.83 42.06 -9.63
N LEU A 131 -8.68 41.02 -9.53
CA LEU A 131 -8.32 39.76 -8.88
C LEU A 131 -7.50 38.88 -9.82
N ALA A 132 -7.86 38.82 -11.11
CA ALA A 132 -7.11 38.09 -12.13
C ALA A 132 -5.69 38.63 -12.31
N ALA A 133 -5.45 39.92 -12.06
CA ALA A 133 -4.14 40.55 -12.09
C ALA A 133 -3.33 40.37 -10.79
N THR A 134 -3.90 39.75 -9.75
CA THR A 134 -3.19 39.55 -8.48
C THR A 134 -2.05 38.54 -8.65
N PRO A 135 -0.78 38.90 -8.36
CA PRO A 135 0.38 38.08 -8.69
C PRO A 135 0.31 36.67 -8.07
N ALA A 136 -0.14 36.56 -6.81
CA ALA A 136 -0.28 35.26 -6.15
C ALA A 136 -1.27 34.31 -6.85
N LEU A 137 -2.34 34.83 -7.47
CA LEU A 137 -3.32 34.02 -8.20
C LEU A 137 -2.83 33.68 -9.61
N VAL A 138 -2.11 34.61 -10.26
CA VAL A 138 -1.47 34.37 -11.56
C VAL A 138 -0.41 33.27 -11.44
N GLU A 139 0.47 33.36 -10.43
CA GLU A 139 1.48 32.35 -10.16
C GLU A 139 0.85 30.99 -9.87
N ALA A 140 -0.16 30.95 -9.01
CA ALA A 140 -0.87 29.72 -8.69
C ALA A 140 -1.54 29.07 -9.91
N ALA A 141 -2.22 29.86 -10.75
CA ALA A 141 -2.84 29.36 -11.98
C ALA A 141 -1.78 28.86 -12.97
N SER A 142 -0.65 29.56 -13.11
CA SER A 142 0.47 29.11 -13.95
C SER A 142 1.10 27.80 -13.47
N ALA A 143 1.03 27.52 -12.17
CA ALA A 143 1.43 26.26 -11.56
C ALA A 143 0.35 25.15 -11.69
N GLY A 144 -0.77 25.43 -12.35
CA GLY A 144 -1.87 24.47 -12.56
C GLY A 144 -2.80 24.30 -11.35
N LEU A 145 -2.76 25.19 -10.36
CA LEU A 145 -3.63 25.12 -9.20
C LEU A 145 -5.05 25.58 -9.52
N THR A 146 -6.02 24.97 -8.85
CA THR A 146 -7.44 25.33 -9.00
C THR A 146 -7.80 26.45 -8.03
N LEU A 147 -8.65 27.38 -8.47
CA LEU A 147 -9.13 28.49 -7.64
C LEU A 147 -10.53 28.17 -7.10
N ALA A 148 -10.72 28.38 -5.80
CA ALA A 148 -12.02 28.28 -5.14
C ALA A 148 -12.38 29.60 -4.46
N THR A 149 -13.58 30.09 -4.75
CA THR A 149 -14.22 31.18 -4.01
C THR A 149 -14.72 30.64 -2.66
N GLN A 150 -14.30 31.26 -1.55
CA GLN A 150 -14.58 30.82 -0.20
C GLN A 150 -15.29 31.92 0.60
N ARG A 151 -16.43 31.61 1.22
CA ARG A 151 -17.07 32.52 2.21
C ARG A 151 -16.63 32.18 3.64
N ALA A 152 -16.18 30.94 3.86
CA ALA A 152 -15.49 30.51 5.06
C ALA A 152 -14.14 29.85 4.71
N ALA A 153 -13.17 29.89 5.62
CA ALA A 153 -11.80 29.41 5.42
C ALA A 153 -11.67 27.93 5.04
N ASP A 154 -12.73 27.16 5.22
CA ASP A 154 -12.84 25.72 5.03
C ASP A 154 -13.96 25.34 4.04
N GLU A 155 -14.49 26.32 3.30
CA GLU A 155 -15.51 26.08 2.29
C GLU A 155 -14.85 25.81 0.94
N PHE A 156 -14.87 24.54 0.52
CA PHE A 156 -14.34 24.09 -0.78
C PHE A 156 -15.41 23.34 -1.57
N PRO A 157 -15.40 23.44 -2.91
CA PRO A 157 -16.35 22.72 -3.75
C PRO A 157 -16.12 21.22 -3.62
N PHE A 158 -17.19 20.48 -3.31
CA PHE A 158 -17.13 19.02 -3.25
C PHE A 158 -17.07 18.43 -4.68
N PRO A 159 -16.30 17.36 -4.93
CA PRO A 159 -16.21 16.76 -6.26
C PRO A 159 -17.56 16.24 -6.72
N ALA A 160 -18.03 16.69 -7.89
CA ALA A 160 -19.23 16.15 -8.52
C ALA A 160 -18.96 14.78 -9.18
N ASP A 161 -17.69 14.46 -9.43
CA ASP A 161 -17.20 13.32 -10.21
C ASP A 161 -16.51 12.25 -9.34
N LEU A 162 -16.88 12.16 -8.06
CA LEU A 162 -16.36 11.13 -7.15
C LEU A 162 -16.43 9.73 -7.74
N ASP A 163 -17.47 9.44 -8.53
CA ASP A 163 -17.62 8.13 -9.16
C ASP A 163 -16.59 7.81 -10.24
N ALA A 164 -16.03 8.84 -10.88
CA ALA A 164 -14.97 8.69 -11.86
C ALA A 164 -13.59 8.48 -11.22
N LEU A 165 -13.44 8.76 -9.91
CA LEU A 165 -12.18 8.62 -9.17
C LEU A 165 -11.89 7.17 -8.74
N VAL A 166 -12.09 6.22 -9.65
CA VAL A 166 -11.80 4.81 -9.39
C VAL A 166 -10.29 4.60 -9.31
N ALA A 167 -9.82 3.95 -8.24
CA ALA A 167 -8.44 3.53 -8.12
C ALA A 167 -8.04 2.73 -9.39
N PRO A 168 -6.86 2.97 -9.98
CA PRO A 168 -6.40 2.15 -11.09
C PRO A 168 -6.41 0.68 -10.63
N PRO A 169 -6.83 -0.26 -11.50
CA PRO A 169 -6.90 -1.66 -11.14
C PRO A 169 -5.54 -2.07 -10.56
N PRO A 170 -5.51 -2.80 -9.43
CA PRO A 170 -4.25 -3.14 -8.77
C PRO A 170 -3.36 -3.74 -9.84
N ARG A 171 -2.23 -3.07 -10.13
CA ARG A 171 -1.21 -3.64 -11.02
C ARG A 171 -1.00 -5.03 -10.46
N ARG A 172 -1.32 -6.07 -11.25
CA ARG A 172 -0.99 -7.43 -10.90
C ARG A 172 0.49 -7.38 -10.58
N VAL A 173 0.82 -7.40 -9.29
CA VAL A 173 2.15 -7.76 -8.85
C VAL A 173 2.25 -9.14 -9.44
N GLN A 174 2.93 -9.27 -10.59
CA GLN A 174 3.34 -10.57 -11.09
C GLN A 174 4.04 -11.16 -9.89
N ALA A 175 3.38 -12.09 -9.21
CA ALA A 175 3.85 -12.68 -7.97
C ALA A 175 5.27 -13.08 -8.29
N SER A 176 6.24 -12.31 -7.77
CA SER A 176 7.57 -12.40 -8.32
C SER A 176 7.94 -13.87 -8.15
N ALA A 177 8.49 -14.50 -9.18
CA ALA A 177 9.00 -15.87 -9.07
C ALA A 177 10.11 -16.01 -7.98
N THR A 178 10.32 -14.96 -7.17
CA THR A 178 11.39 -14.72 -6.24
C THR A 178 10.94 -14.66 -4.77
N SER A 179 9.64 -14.69 -4.45
CA SER A 179 9.14 -14.81 -3.06
C SER A 179 8.84 -16.27 -2.71
N PHE A 180 9.42 -16.75 -1.61
CA PHE A 180 9.14 -18.07 -1.07
C PHE A 180 7.74 -18.06 -0.43
N GLU A 181 6.84 -18.91 -0.91
CA GLU A 181 5.50 -19.09 -0.35
C GLU A 181 5.45 -20.41 0.42
N GLN A 182 4.99 -20.36 1.68
CA GLN A 182 4.78 -21.56 2.48
C GLN A 182 3.75 -22.49 1.81
N PRO A 183 3.91 -23.82 1.90
CA PRO A 183 2.95 -24.76 1.36
C PRO A 183 1.61 -24.67 2.10
N THR A 184 0.53 -24.39 1.37
CA THR A 184 -0.86 -24.36 1.86
C THR A 184 -1.72 -25.41 1.15
N GLY A 185 -2.86 -25.77 1.76
CA GLY A 185 -3.86 -26.66 1.16
C GLY A 185 -3.37 -28.08 0.82
N TRP A 186 -3.74 -28.58 -0.36
CA TRP A 186 -3.39 -29.92 -0.84
C TRP A 186 -1.87 -30.13 -1.00
N ARG A 187 -1.14 -29.09 -1.40
CA ARG A 187 0.32 -29.11 -1.54
C ARG A 187 1.02 -29.44 -0.21
N ARG A 188 0.52 -28.85 0.88
CA ARG A 188 1.00 -29.14 2.23
C ARG A 188 0.77 -30.60 2.62
N ARG A 189 -0.39 -31.16 2.29
CA ARG A 189 -0.71 -32.56 2.59
C ARG A 189 0.21 -33.53 1.86
N ILE A 190 0.43 -33.32 0.55
CA ILE A 190 1.36 -34.15 -0.24
C ILE A 190 2.79 -34.06 0.33
N ALA A 191 3.29 -32.85 0.59
CA ALA A 191 4.63 -32.67 1.14
C ALA A 191 4.80 -33.36 2.50
N ILE A 192 3.80 -33.26 3.39
CA ILE A 192 3.82 -33.93 4.69
C ILE A 192 3.78 -35.46 4.53
N LEU A 193 2.94 -36.00 3.65
CA LEU A 193 2.86 -37.45 3.42
C LEU A 193 4.18 -38.01 2.87
N LEU A 194 4.82 -37.30 1.95
CA LEU A 194 6.13 -37.68 1.40
C LEU A 194 7.20 -37.69 2.49
N VAL A 195 7.27 -36.63 3.30
CA VAL A 195 8.24 -36.55 4.39
C VAL A 195 7.98 -37.61 5.45
N ALA A 196 6.72 -37.80 5.88
CA ALA A 196 6.35 -38.81 6.86
C ALA A 196 6.66 -40.23 6.36
N GLY A 197 6.39 -40.51 5.08
CA GLY A 197 6.76 -41.79 4.45
C GLY A 197 8.28 -42.02 4.43
N GLY A 198 9.06 -41.00 4.09
CA GLY A 198 10.53 -41.06 4.13
C GLY A 198 11.08 -41.32 5.54
N VAL A 199 10.55 -40.63 6.55
CA VAL A 199 10.94 -40.83 7.96
C VAL A 199 10.53 -42.21 8.46
N LEU A 200 9.31 -42.66 8.15
CA LEU A 200 8.82 -43.97 8.57
C LEU A 200 9.69 -45.10 8.02
N LEU A 201 10.08 -45.01 6.74
CA LEU A 201 10.96 -46.00 6.10
C LEU A 201 12.38 -46.00 6.66
N LEU A 202 12.86 -44.88 7.21
CA LEU A 202 14.12 -44.84 7.97
C LEU A 202 13.97 -45.43 9.37
N ALA A 203 12.85 -45.15 10.04
CA ALA A 203 12.63 -45.55 11.43
C ALA A 203 12.31 -47.05 11.58
N LEU A 204 11.60 -47.65 10.63
CA LEU A 204 11.18 -49.06 10.69
C LEU A 204 12.34 -50.06 10.89
N PRO A 205 13.45 -50.03 10.11
CA PRO A 205 14.56 -50.95 10.29
C PRO A 205 15.32 -50.71 11.60
N LEU A 206 15.38 -49.45 12.08
CA LEU A 206 16.02 -49.09 13.35
C LEU A 206 15.25 -49.65 14.55
N LEU A 207 13.91 -49.61 14.50
CA LEU A 207 13.05 -50.22 15.52
C LEU A 207 13.15 -51.75 15.53
N GLY A 208 13.49 -52.37 14.40
CA GLY A 208 13.77 -53.80 14.26
C GLY A 208 15.21 -54.21 14.65
N GLY A 209 16.06 -53.29 15.10
CA GLY A 209 17.45 -53.57 15.48
C GLY A 209 18.39 -53.84 14.29
N THR A 210 17.98 -53.52 13.06
CA THR A 210 18.78 -53.72 11.85
C THR A 210 19.36 -52.40 11.36
N ILE A 211 20.67 -52.34 11.13
CA ILE A 211 21.31 -51.23 10.42
C ILE A 211 21.24 -51.56 8.93
N PRO A 212 20.53 -50.78 8.10
CA PRO A 212 20.40 -51.09 6.68
C PRO A 212 21.76 -51.02 5.98
N GLU A 213 22.13 -52.11 5.28
CA GLU A 213 23.37 -52.20 4.50
C GLU A 213 23.34 -51.35 3.22
N HIS A 214 22.15 -50.99 2.75
CA HIS A 214 21.97 -50.18 1.55
C HIS A 214 21.77 -48.70 1.89
N PRO A 215 22.39 -47.79 1.12
CA PRO A 215 22.21 -46.37 1.33
C PRO A 215 20.73 -46.04 1.22
N ALA A 216 20.29 -45.09 2.03
CA ALA A 216 18.93 -44.62 2.24
C ALA A 216 18.24 -44.03 0.99
N GLY A 217 18.33 -44.67 -0.19
CA GLY A 217 17.97 -44.11 -1.49
C GLY A 217 16.51 -43.72 -1.60
N LEU A 218 15.60 -44.64 -1.28
CA LEU A 218 14.16 -44.40 -1.33
C LEU A 218 13.65 -43.45 -0.23
N PRO A 219 14.03 -43.62 1.07
CA PRO A 219 13.64 -42.65 2.09
C PRO A 219 14.19 -41.24 1.82
N LEU A 220 15.44 -41.11 1.37
CA LEU A 220 16.02 -39.83 0.98
C LEU A 220 15.28 -39.22 -0.21
N ALA A 221 14.91 -40.02 -1.21
CA ALA A 221 14.12 -39.57 -2.37
C ALA A 221 12.80 -38.93 -1.92
N LEU A 222 12.08 -39.59 -1.01
CA LEU A 222 10.81 -39.09 -0.47
C LEU A 222 10.98 -37.79 0.31
N LEU A 223 12.04 -37.67 1.11
CA LEU A 223 12.37 -36.43 1.80
C LEU A 223 12.68 -35.29 0.82
N THR A 224 13.49 -35.55 -0.21
CA THR A 224 13.80 -34.54 -1.26
C THR A 224 12.56 -34.16 -2.06
N LEU A 225 11.70 -35.11 -2.42
CA LEU A 225 10.44 -34.82 -3.13
C LEU A 225 9.48 -34.02 -2.26
N GLY A 226 9.36 -34.34 -0.98
CA GLY A 226 8.56 -33.58 -0.01
C GLY A 226 9.01 -32.12 0.07
N LEU A 227 10.33 -31.89 0.09
CA LEU A 227 10.91 -30.55 0.06
C LEU A 227 10.59 -29.81 -1.25
N LEU A 228 10.82 -30.44 -2.41
CA LEU A 228 10.61 -29.85 -3.74
C LEU A 228 9.13 -29.50 -4.00
N VAL A 229 8.22 -30.39 -3.61
CA VAL A 229 6.77 -30.15 -3.66
C VAL A 229 6.39 -29.02 -2.71
N GLY A 230 6.98 -28.98 -1.51
CA GLY A 230 6.77 -27.92 -0.53
C GLY A 230 7.11 -26.54 -1.08
N ILE A 231 8.27 -26.40 -1.73
CA ILE A 231 8.77 -25.14 -2.28
C ILE A 231 8.26 -24.80 -3.69
N ARG A 232 7.46 -25.69 -4.29
CA ARG A 232 6.99 -25.59 -5.68
C ARG A 232 8.18 -25.41 -6.65
N ALA A 233 9.18 -26.29 -6.52
CA ALA A 233 10.32 -26.31 -7.42
C ALA A 233 9.86 -26.43 -8.88
N GLY A 234 10.56 -25.76 -9.80
CA GLY A 234 10.35 -25.91 -11.22
C GLY A 234 11.00 -27.19 -11.75
N TRP A 235 10.84 -27.44 -13.05
CA TRP A 235 11.46 -28.58 -13.73
C TRP A 235 12.99 -28.63 -13.53
N ALA A 236 13.65 -27.47 -13.51
CA ALA A 236 15.07 -27.37 -13.22
C ALA A 236 15.41 -27.86 -11.79
N GLY A 237 14.60 -27.51 -10.79
CA GLY A 237 14.78 -28.00 -9.42
C GLY A 237 14.59 -29.52 -9.29
N TYR A 238 13.59 -30.08 -9.96
CA TYR A 238 13.40 -31.54 -10.00
C TYR A 238 14.54 -32.25 -10.73
N ALA A 239 14.93 -31.79 -11.91
CA ALA A 239 16.04 -32.37 -12.67
C ALA A 239 17.37 -32.29 -11.90
N GLY A 240 17.65 -31.14 -11.29
CA GLY A 240 18.86 -30.96 -10.48
C GLY A 240 18.89 -31.88 -9.24
N SER A 241 17.76 -32.03 -8.56
CA SER A 241 17.65 -32.96 -7.42
C SER A 241 17.82 -34.42 -7.82
N LEU A 242 17.31 -34.80 -9.01
CA LEU A 242 17.45 -36.14 -9.56
C LEU A 242 18.91 -36.44 -9.90
N CYS A 243 19.64 -35.48 -10.48
CA CYS A 243 21.08 -35.62 -10.74
C CYS A 243 21.87 -35.90 -9.46
N ILE A 244 21.61 -35.15 -8.38
CA ILE A 244 22.28 -35.36 -7.08
C ILE A 244 21.88 -36.70 -6.47
N TRP A 245 20.60 -37.05 -6.56
CA TRP A 245 20.09 -38.33 -6.05
C TRP A 245 20.71 -39.53 -6.78
N LEU A 246 20.86 -39.45 -8.11
CA LEU A 246 21.53 -40.48 -8.90
C LEU A 246 22.98 -40.66 -8.49
N VAL A 247 23.73 -39.55 -8.30
CA VAL A 247 25.12 -39.60 -7.83
C VAL A 247 25.23 -40.31 -6.47
N ALA A 248 24.32 -39.99 -5.54
CA ALA A 248 24.30 -40.59 -4.20
C ALA A 248 23.94 -42.08 -4.20
N ASN A 249 23.31 -42.60 -5.26
CA ASN A 249 22.93 -44.00 -5.40
C ASN A 249 23.78 -44.76 -6.43
N LEU A 250 24.87 -44.17 -6.94
CA LEU A 250 25.77 -44.89 -7.83
C LEU A 250 26.44 -46.06 -7.09
N PRO A 251 26.61 -47.22 -7.75
CA PRO A 251 27.15 -48.43 -7.12
C PRO A 251 28.58 -48.27 -6.56
N GLY A 252 29.31 -47.24 -7.03
CA GLY A 252 30.65 -46.86 -6.57
C GLY A 252 30.69 -45.89 -5.38
N PHE A 253 29.55 -45.54 -4.77
CA PHE A 253 29.45 -44.70 -3.56
C PHE A 253 29.14 -45.59 -2.33
N ARG A 254 30.15 -46.34 -1.87
CA ARG A 254 30.08 -47.18 -0.67
C ARG A 254 31.10 -46.70 0.36
N HIS A 255 30.87 -47.02 1.63
CA HIS A 255 31.80 -46.69 2.71
C HIS A 255 33.18 -47.35 2.43
N GLY A 256 34.26 -46.57 2.51
CA GLY A 256 35.65 -47.06 2.38
C GLY A 256 36.30 -46.94 1.00
N ILE A 257 35.67 -46.27 0.02
CA ILE A 257 36.22 -46.12 -1.33
C ILE A 257 37.10 -44.85 -1.43
N ALA A 258 38.21 -44.95 -2.16
CA ALA A 258 39.10 -43.82 -2.42
C ALA A 258 38.39 -42.66 -3.16
N LEU A 259 38.73 -41.42 -2.78
CA LEU A 259 38.15 -40.19 -3.33
C LEU A 259 38.23 -40.10 -4.87
N THR A 260 39.18 -40.80 -5.48
CA THR A 260 39.39 -40.88 -6.94
C THR A 260 38.23 -41.58 -7.67
N ALA A 261 37.48 -42.46 -7.01
CA ALA A 261 36.28 -43.11 -7.57
C ALA A 261 35.10 -42.15 -7.77
N LEU A 262 35.20 -40.93 -7.24
CA LEU A 262 34.18 -39.87 -7.32
C LEU A 262 34.27 -39.07 -8.62
N TRP A 263 35.42 -39.15 -9.32
CA TRP A 263 35.69 -38.43 -10.56
C TRP A 263 34.62 -38.58 -11.66
N PRO A 264 34.12 -39.79 -11.98
CA PRO A 264 33.08 -39.94 -13.01
C PRO A 264 31.71 -39.35 -12.62
N ALA A 265 31.44 -39.18 -11.33
CA ALA A 265 30.17 -38.62 -10.83
C ALA A 265 30.19 -37.09 -10.72
N LEU A 266 31.38 -36.49 -10.75
CA LEU A 266 31.60 -35.05 -10.57
C LEU A 266 30.88 -34.18 -11.61
N PRO A 267 30.86 -34.54 -12.91
CA PRO A 267 30.09 -33.78 -13.92
C PRO A 267 28.59 -33.76 -13.62
N LEU A 268 28.01 -34.90 -13.23
CA LEU A 268 26.58 -35.01 -12.94
C LEU A 268 26.21 -34.21 -11.68
N LEU A 269 27.09 -34.20 -10.68
CA LEU A 269 26.93 -33.40 -9.47
C LEU A 269 27.00 -31.89 -9.76
N VAL A 270 27.93 -31.46 -10.62
CA VAL A 270 28.04 -30.06 -11.07
C VAL A 270 26.79 -29.63 -11.84
N VAL A 271 26.31 -30.46 -12.78
CA VAL A 271 25.06 -30.20 -13.51
C VAL A 271 23.87 -30.13 -12.56
N GLY A 272 23.79 -31.04 -11.58
CA GLY A 272 22.75 -31.03 -10.56
C GLY A 272 22.71 -29.73 -9.75
N LEU A 273 23.87 -29.27 -9.27
CA LEU A 273 23.99 -28.01 -8.53
C LEU A 273 23.66 -26.79 -9.39
N LEU A 274 24.10 -26.78 -10.66
CA LEU A 274 23.77 -25.71 -11.60
C LEU A 274 22.26 -25.61 -11.83
N LEU A 275 21.57 -26.73 -12.08
CA LEU A 275 20.13 -26.77 -12.27
C LEU A 275 19.36 -26.30 -11.03
N LEU A 276 19.79 -26.69 -9.83
CA LEU A 276 19.21 -26.21 -8.57
C LEU A 276 19.45 -24.71 -8.36
N SER A 277 20.60 -24.18 -8.82
CA SER A 277 20.95 -22.76 -8.70
C SER A 277 20.17 -21.86 -9.66
N VAL A 278 19.79 -22.38 -10.84
CA VAL A 278 18.99 -21.64 -11.82
C VAL A 278 17.54 -21.50 -11.35
N ASP A 279 17.03 -22.50 -10.61
CA ASP A 279 15.66 -22.49 -10.08
C ASP A 279 15.42 -21.31 -9.12
N GLY A 280 14.51 -20.41 -9.52
CA GLY A 280 14.18 -19.20 -8.76
C GLY A 280 13.55 -19.47 -7.40
N ARG A 281 12.82 -20.58 -7.24
CA ARG A 281 12.12 -20.94 -5.99
C ARG A 281 13.09 -21.55 -4.99
N ILE A 282 14.05 -22.34 -5.45
CA ILE A 282 15.15 -22.84 -4.62
C ILE A 282 16.01 -21.68 -4.11
N ARG A 283 16.39 -20.73 -4.99
CA ARG A 283 17.11 -19.51 -4.56
C ARG A 283 16.29 -18.64 -3.60
N ALA A 284 14.98 -18.56 -3.77
CA ALA A 284 14.10 -17.83 -2.84
C ALA A 284 14.08 -18.48 -1.45
N MET A 285 13.97 -19.81 -1.37
CA MET A 285 14.07 -20.56 -0.12
C MET A 285 15.42 -20.32 0.57
N TRP A 286 16.54 -20.44 -0.15
CA TRP A 286 17.87 -20.22 0.42
C TRP A 286 18.09 -18.79 0.93
N ARG A 287 17.54 -17.78 0.24
CA ARG A 287 17.57 -16.39 0.73
C ARG A 287 16.71 -16.20 1.98
N TRP A 288 15.58 -16.90 2.07
CA TRP A 288 14.72 -16.86 3.25
C TRP A 288 15.38 -17.49 4.48
N ILE A 289 16.03 -18.65 4.33
CA ILE A 289 16.78 -19.30 5.42
C ILE A 289 17.92 -18.40 5.91
N ARG A 290 18.72 -17.84 4.99
CA ARG A 290 19.85 -16.94 5.32
C ARG A 290 19.45 -15.62 5.99
N ARG A 291 18.18 -15.23 5.91
CA ARG A 291 17.67 -14.01 6.59
C ARG A 291 17.08 -14.31 7.97
N ARG A 292 16.92 -15.59 8.34
CA ARG A 292 16.32 -16.03 9.60
C ARG A 292 17.32 -16.69 10.56
N GLY A 293 18.46 -17.16 10.06
CA GLY A 293 19.61 -17.57 10.88
C GLY A 293 20.58 -16.42 11.03
#